data_AF-A0A4W4FAM9-F1
#
_entry.id   AF-A0A4W4FAM9-F1
#
_cell.length_a   1.000
_cell.length_b   1.000
_cell.length_c   1.000
_cell.angle_alpha   90.00
_cell.angle_beta   90.00
_cell.angle_gamma   90.00
#
_symmetry.space_group_name_H-M   'P 1'
#
loop_
_entity.id
_entity.type
_entity.pdbx_description
1 polymer ?
#
loop_
_entity_poly.entity_id
_entity_poly.type
_entity_poly.pdbx_seq_one_letter_code
_entity_poly.pdbx_strand_id
1 'polypeptide(L)' 'MLQSTEWSKYDERLIKAVESGDVAKVTATLKKGAIPTKLNPEGLSA' A
#
# COMPACT_ATOMS: atom_id res chain seq x y z
N MET A 1 -8.43 -19.27 -6.86
CA MET A 1 -7.56 -19.40 -5.68
C MET A 1 -6.47 -18.35 -5.77
N LEU A 2 -6.16 -17.74 -4.62
CA LEU A 2 -5.13 -16.72 -4.34
C LEU A 2 -5.18 -15.48 -5.27
N GLN A 3 -5.92 -14.44 -4.84
CA GLN A 3 -5.57 -13.08 -5.26
C GLN A 3 -4.09 -12.90 -4.94
N SER A 4 -3.29 -12.56 -5.95
CA SER A 4 -1.86 -12.36 -5.86
C SER A 4 -1.51 -11.55 -4.60
N THR A 5 -0.84 -12.23 -3.66
CA THR A 5 -0.23 -11.69 -2.44
C THR A 5 0.86 -10.65 -2.76
N GLU A 6 1.23 -10.55 -4.03
CA GLU A 6 2.14 -9.53 -4.53
C GLU A 6 1.51 -8.14 -4.40
N TRP A 7 2.14 -7.32 -3.59
CA TRP A 7 1.87 -5.89 -3.55
C TRP A 7 2.09 -5.27 -4.94
N SER A 8 1.20 -4.36 -5.29
CA SER A 8 1.38 -3.51 -6.45
C SER A 8 2.38 -2.39 -6.13
N LYS A 9 2.90 -1.76 -7.18
CA LYS A 9 3.71 -0.53 -7.04
C LYS A 9 3.02 0.58 -6.24
N TYR A 10 1.69 0.57 -6.12
CA TYR A 10 0.95 1.57 -5.34
C TYR A 10 0.88 1.20 -3.86
N ASP A 11 0.85 -0.10 -3.53
CA ASP A 11 0.94 -0.60 -2.16
C ASP A 11 2.33 -0.29 -1.58
N GLU A 12 3.40 -0.54 -2.33
CA GLU A 12 4.77 -0.16 -1.92
C GLU A 12 4.93 1.36 -1.70
N ARG A 13 4.28 2.17 -2.53
CA ARG A 13 4.32 3.64 -2.40
C ARG A 13 3.48 4.12 -1.23
N LEU A 14 2.42 3.40 -0.88
CA LEU A 14 1.57 3.73 0.25
C LEU A 14 2.35 3.62 1.56
N ILE A 15 3.06 2.52 1.80
CA ILE A 15 3.92 2.35 2.99
C ILE A 15 4.94 3.47 3.11
N LYS A 16 5.68 3.76 2.03
CA LYS A 16 6.68 4.84 2.07
C LYS A 16 6.07 6.20 2.41
N ALA A 17 4.85 6.45 1.95
CA ALA A 17 4.12 7.68 2.26
C ALA A 17 3.63 7.73 3.70
N VAL A 18 3.18 6.60 4.25
CA VAL A 18 2.79 6.46 5.67
C VAL A 18 4.00 6.64 6.58
N GLU A 19 5.10 5.94 6.31
CA GLU A 19 6.36 6.03 7.07
C GLU A 19 6.93 7.46 7.06
N SER A 20 6.77 8.18 5.94
CA SER A 20 7.21 9.58 5.83
C SER A 20 6.22 10.60 6.41
N GLY A 21 5.01 10.18 6.83
CA GLY A 21 3.94 11.10 7.26
C GLY A 21 3.38 12.01 6.16
N ASP A 22 3.57 11.65 4.88
CA ASP A 22 3.13 12.47 3.74
C ASP A 22 1.68 12.16 3.38
N VAL A 23 0.75 12.84 4.06
CA VAL A 23 -0.70 12.64 3.90
C VAL A 23 -1.17 12.89 2.46
N ALA A 24 -0.52 13.81 1.73
CA ALA A 24 -0.86 14.09 0.34
C ALA A 24 -0.52 12.89 -0.56
N LYS A 25 0.66 12.28 -0.36
CA LYS A 25 1.04 11.06 -1.07
C LYS A 25 0.19 9.86 -0.68
N VAL A 26 -0.13 9.68 0.60
CA VAL A 26 -1.06 8.62 1.08
C VAL A 26 -2.40 8.73 0.36
N THR A 27 -2.96 9.94 0.30
CA THR A 27 -4.23 10.17 -0.41
C THR A 27 -4.11 9.88 -1.90
N ALA A 28 -2.99 10.25 -2.53
CA ALA A 28 -2.77 10.03 -3.95
C ALA A 28 -2.55 8.55 -4.33
N THR A 29 -1.93 7.74 -3.47
CA THR A 29 -1.74 6.30 -3.70
C THR A 29 -3.03 5.53 -3.50
N LEU A 30 -3.84 5.87 -2.48
CA LEU A 30 -5.16 5.28 -2.27
C LEU A 30 -6.08 5.50 -3.49
N LYS A 31 -6.11 6.72 -4.04
CA LYS A 31 -6.87 7.04 -5.27
C LYS A 31 -6.42 6.23 -6.50
N LYS A 32 -5.21 5.69 -6.48
CA LYS A 32 -4.64 4.89 -7.58
C LYS A 32 -4.82 3.39 -7.37
N GLY A 33 -5.56 2.98 -6.35
CA GLY A 33 -5.92 1.58 -6.10
C GLY A 33 -5.00 0.85 -5.13
N ALA A 34 -4.18 1.56 -4.35
CA ALA A 34 -3.51 0.94 -3.20
C ALA A 34 -4.56 0.46 -2.18
N ILE A 35 -4.35 -0.73 -1.61
CA ILE A 35 -5.28 -1.32 -0.65
C ILE A 35 -4.59 -1.30 0.73
N PRO A 36 -4.98 -0.39 1.64
CA PRO A 36 -4.29 -0.22 2.93
C PRO A 36 -4.38 -1.46 3.81
N THR A 37 -5.42 -2.29 3.64
CA THR A 37 -5.61 -3.53 4.39
C THR A 37 -4.93 -4.75 3.75
N LYS A 38 -4.28 -4.61 2.60
CA LYS A 38 -3.62 -5.73 1.92
C LYS A 38 -2.31 -6.05 2.65
N LEU A 39 -2.15 -7.30 3.07
CA LEU A 39 -0.92 -7.77 3.69
C LEU A 39 0.21 -7.92 2.67
N ASN A 40 1.43 -7.52 3.03
CA ASN A 40 2.64 -7.83 2.26
C ASN A 40 3.02 -9.33 2.42
N PRO A 41 4.03 -9.82 1.70
CA PRO A 41 4.54 -11.19 1.89
C PRO A 41 5.02 -11.51 3.32
N GLU A 42 5.30 -10.50 4.14
CA GLU A 42 5.69 -10.62 5.56
C GLU A 42 4.48 -10.56 6.52
N GLY A 43 3.25 -10.37 6.01
CA GLY A 43 2.02 -10.29 6.80
C GLY A 43 1.69 -8.91 7.37
N LEU A 44 2.27 -7.82 6.85
CA LEU A 44 2.10 -6.45 7.33
C LEU A 44 1.18 -5.61 6.43
N SER A 45 0.40 -4.70 7.02
CA SER A 45 -0.43 -3.70 6.32
C SER A 45 0.14 -2.29 6.47
N ALA A 46 -0.29 -1.37 5.59
CA ALA A 46 0.12 0.04 5.62
C ALA A 46 -0.61 0.85 6.70
#